data_AF-A0A7X7WKF9-F1
#
_entry.id   AF-A0A7X7WKF9-F1
#
_cell.length_a   1.000
_cell.length_b   1.000
_cell.length_c   1.000
_cell.angle_alpha   90.00
_cell.angle_beta   90.00
_cell.angle_gamma   90.00
#
_symmetry.space_group_name_H-M   'P 1'
#
loop_
_entity.id
_entity.type
_entity.pdbx_description
1 polymer ?
#
loop_
_entity_poly.entity_id
_entity_poly.type
_entity_poly.pdbx_seq_one_letter_code
_entity_poly.pdbx_strand_id
1 'polypeptide(L)' 'MKSHTYYHWFNTKNKREYVLITNLVEEQLRKSGIKEGLCLVSAMHITAG' A
#
# COMPACT_ATOMS: atom_id res chain seq x y z
N MET A 1 6.34 19.26 -7.70
CA MET A 1 5.38 18.15 -7.51
C MET A 1 5.88 17.28 -6.37
N LYS A 2 5.08 17.03 -5.34
CA LYS A 2 5.47 16.14 -4.22
C LYS A 2 5.18 14.69 -4.61
N SER A 3 6.04 13.77 -4.19
CA SER A 3 5.82 12.33 -4.31
C SER A 3 6.14 11.65 -2.97
N HIS A 4 5.46 10.54 -2.71
CA HIS A 4 5.67 9.69 -1.54
C HIS A 4 5.63 8.24 -1.97
N THR A 5 6.64 7.47 -1.61
CA THR A 5 6.73 6.04 -1.93
C THR A 5 7.03 5.28 -0.65
N TYR A 6 6.24 4.24 -0.39
CA TYR A 6 6.42 3.37 0.77
C TYR A 6 6.13 1.92 0.38
N TYR A 7 6.91 0.98 0.92
CA TYR A 7 6.77 -0.45 0.65
C TYR A 7 6.23 -1.16 1.88
N HIS A 8 5.02 -1.72 1.77
CA HIS A 8 4.51 -2.67 2.76
C HIS A 8 5.03 -4.07 2.44
N TRP A 9 5.43 -4.78 3.49
CA TRP A 9 5.93 -6.16 3.40
C TRP A 9 4.94 -7.08 4.10
N PHE A 10 4.65 -8.22 3.48
CA PHE A 10 3.70 -9.20 3.98
C PHE A 10 4.33 -10.59 3.99
N ASN A 11 4.06 -11.34 5.05
CA ASN A 11 4.37 -12.76 5.14
C ASN A 11 3.09 -13.47 5.61
N THR A 12 2.31 -13.96 4.64
CA THR A 12 1.01 -14.59 4.91
C THR A 12 1.22 -15.95 5.56
N LYS A 13 0.34 -16.30 6.51
CA LYS A 13 0.43 -17.60 7.19
C LYS A 13 -0.05 -18.74 6.29
N ASN A 14 -0.97 -18.43 5.38
CA ASN A 14 -1.57 -19.37 4.45
C ASN A 14 -1.14 -19.09 3.01
N LYS A 15 -1.24 -20.10 2.14
CA LYS A 15 -0.95 -19.98 0.69
C LYS A 15 -1.86 -18.95 -0.01
N ARG A 16 -3.08 -18.75 0.49
CA ARG A 16 -4.04 -17.74 0.03
C ARG A 16 -4.63 -17.06 1.26
N GLU A 17 -4.56 -15.75 1.30
CA GLU A 17 -5.00 -14.97 2.46
C GLU A 17 -5.43 -13.58 1.97
N TYR A 18 -6.56 -13.08 2.49
CA TYR A 18 -6.97 -11.69 2.26
C TYR A 18 -6.46 -10.83 3.41
N VAL A 19 -5.68 -9.80 3.09
CA VAL A 19 -5.09 -8.88 4.08
C VAL A 19 -5.72 -7.51 3.91
N LEU A 20 -6.34 -6.99 4.97
CA LEU A 20 -6.90 -5.63 4.97
C LEU A 20 -5.77 -4.60 5.08
N ILE A 21 -5.58 -3.79 4.04
CA ILE A 21 -4.50 -2.78 3.97
C ILE A 21 -4.98 -1.33 4.04
N THR A 22 -6.29 -1.06 4.16
CA THR A 22 -6.87 0.29 4.10
C THR A 22 -6.20 1.26 5.09
N ASN A 23 -6.06 0.85 6.35
CA ASN A 23 -5.46 1.69 7.39
C ASN A 23 -3.96 1.92 7.16
N LEU A 24 -3.26 0.95 6.57
CA LEU A 24 -1.84 1.07 6.23
C LEU A 24 -1.64 2.12 5.14
N VAL A 25 -2.49 2.10 4.10
CA VAL A 25 -2.48 3.08 3.00
C VAL A 25 -2.86 4.47 3.52
N GLU A 26 -3.91 4.59 4.34
CA GLU A 26 -4.34 5.87 4.94
C GLU A 26 -3.23 6.52 5.78
N GLU A 27 -2.48 5.73 6.53
CA GLU A 27 -1.33 6.23 7.28
C GLU A 27 -0.27 6.84 6.34
N GLN A 28 -0.02 6.21 5.19
CA GLN A 28 0.93 6.74 4.20
C GLN A 28 0.40 7.99 3.50
N LEU A 29 -0.90 8.07 3.22
CA LEU A 29 -1.53 9.28 2.69
C LEU A 29 -1.33 10.46 3.65
N ARG A 30 -1.57 10.25 4.95
CA ARG A 30 -1.31 11.27 5.98
C ARG A 30 0.17 11.68 6.03
N LYS A 31 1.10 10.73 5.98
CA LYS A 31 2.55 10.99 5.97
C LYS A 31 3.01 11.72 4.71
N SER A 32 2.37 11.49 3.56
CA SER A 32 2.72 12.12 2.28
C SER A 32 2.53 13.64 2.29
N GLY A 33 1.57 14.14 3.08
CA GLY A 33 1.18 15.55 3.10
C GLY A 33 0.64 16.07 1.76
N ILE A 34 0.25 15.17 0.84
CA ILE A 34 -0.38 15.51 -0.44
C ILE A 34 -1.88 15.72 -0.17
N LYS A 35 -2.40 16.91 -0.53
CA LYS A 35 -3.82 17.25 -0.33
C LYS A 35 -4.72 16.80 -1.47
N GLU A 36 -4.22 16.91 -2.70
CA GLU A 36 -4.92 16.56 -3.94
C GLU A 36 -3.95 15.81 -4.85
N GLY A 37 -4.35 14.65 -5.37
CA GLY A 37 -3.48 13.82 -6.19
C GLY A 37 -4.02 12.40 -6.42
N LEU A 38 -3.14 11.52 -6.87
CA LEU A 38 -3.44 10.10 -7.13
C LEU A 38 -2.62 9.22 -6.19
N CYS A 39 -3.20 8.09 -5.78
CA CYS A 39 -2.54 7.05 -4.99
C CYS A 39 -2.53 5.74 -5.78
N LEU A 40 -1.33 5.26 -6.13
CA LEU A 40 -1.15 3.95 -6.75
C LEU A 40 -0.82 2.93 -5.66
N VAL A 41 -1.60 1.84 -5.59
CA VAL A 41 -1.33 0.67 -4.76
C VAL A 41 -1.16 -0.52 -5.69
N SER A 42 -0.01 -1.18 -5.61
CA SER A 42 0.33 -2.28 -6.51
C SER A 42 1.10 -3.38 -5.78
N ALA A 43 0.77 -4.63 -6.07
CA ALA A 43 1.55 -5.77 -5.63
C ALA A 43 2.77 -5.95 -6.54
N MET A 44 3.97 -5.98 -5.95
CA MET A 44 5.22 -6.16 -6.70
C MET A 44 5.52 -7.64 -7.02
N HIS A 45 4.60 -8.55 -6.69
CA HIS A 45 4.72 -10.00 -6.94
C HIS A 45 3.58 -10.45 -7.84
N ILE A 46 3.89 -11.21 -8.89
CA ILE A 46 2.96 -11.62 -9.95
C ILE A 46 1.89 -12.64 -9.51
N THR A 47 1.97 -13.12 -8.27
CA THR A 47 1.05 -14.11 -7.69
C THR A 47 0.15 -13.52 -6.60
N ALA A 48 0.17 -12.20 -6.41
CA ALA A 48 -0.66 -11.47 -5.44
C ALA A 48 -1.48 -10.37 -6.13
N GLY A 49 -2.60 -9.96 -5.50
CA GLY A 49 -3.52 -8.93 -5.96
C GLY A 49 -4.51 -8.52 -4.89
#